data_AF-A0A5E7V9B2-F1
#
_entry.id   AF-A0A5E7V9B2-F1
#
_cell.length_a   1.000
_cell.length_b   1.000
_cell.length_c   1.000
_cell.angle_alpha   90.00
_cell.angle_beta   90.00
_cell.angle_gamma   90.00
#
_symmetry.space_group_name_H-M   'P 1'
#
loop_
_entity.id
_entity.type
_entity.pdbx_description
1 polymer ?
#
loop_
_entity_poly.entity_id
_entity_poly.type
_entity_poly.pdbx_seq_one_letter_code
_entity_poly.pdbx_strand_id
1 'polypeptide(L)'
;MQIEISSLLHRKKAGKGSFDASVDKQPFLKSDTVLFQQGVTDFFIIGMADNNENLVGFSVPVSLEGSGPHVVKYYTGTLEWQVTIEGVVHAVEAGSVTVTFKNDRNSVEGAVDFLLPGGRKVSGTFDIAKG
;
A
#
# COMPACT_ATOMS: atom_id res chain seq x y z
N MET A 1 17.47 7.36 2.61
CA MET A 1 17.00 6.93 3.94
C MET A 1 15.63 6.34 3.74
N GLN A 2 15.45 5.06 4.04
CA GLN A 2 14.12 4.44 4.01
C GLN A 2 13.36 4.77 5.29
N ILE A 3 12.04 4.87 5.20
CA ILE A 3 11.15 5.11 6.34
C ILE A 3 10.49 3.80 6.75
N GLU A 4 10.45 3.52 8.05
CA GLU A 4 9.70 2.37 8.58
C GLU A 4 8.19 2.66 8.62
N ILE A 5 7.39 1.65 8.27
CA ILE A 5 5.92 1.72 8.37
C ILE A 5 5.46 2.08 9.78
N SER A 6 6.11 1.51 10.81
CA SER A 6 5.85 1.83 12.22
C SER A 6 5.82 3.35 12.45
N SER A 7 6.79 4.08 11.91
CA SER A 7 6.91 5.53 12.07
C SER A 7 5.84 6.34 11.35
N LEU A 8 5.25 5.80 10.27
CA LEU A 8 4.14 6.42 9.54
C LEU A 8 2.84 6.27 10.34
N LEU A 9 2.61 5.10 10.94
CA LEU A 9 1.40 4.79 11.69
C LEU A 9 1.27 5.64 12.97
N HIS A 10 2.39 5.99 13.62
CA HIS A 10 2.38 6.88 14.78
C HIS A 10 1.92 8.32 14.48
N ARG A 11 1.87 8.75 13.21
CA ARG A 11 1.55 10.14 12.81
C ARG A 11 0.04 10.45 12.75
N LYS A 12 -0.82 9.53 13.20
CA LYS A 12 -2.22 9.77 13.63
C LYS A 12 -3.18 10.46 12.63
N LYS A 13 -2.92 10.42 11.32
CA LYS A 13 -3.96 10.70 10.32
C LYS A 13 -4.30 9.43 9.55
N ALA A 14 -5.12 8.59 10.18
CA ALA A 14 -5.76 7.49 9.47
C ALA A 14 -6.56 8.08 8.30
N GLY A 15 -6.39 7.49 7.12
CA GLY A 15 -7.25 7.77 5.98
C GLY A 15 -8.66 7.23 6.22
N LYS A 16 -9.55 7.47 5.27
CA LYS A 16 -10.88 6.86 5.23
C LYS A 16 -10.97 5.97 4.01
N GLY A 17 -11.58 4.80 4.11
CA GLY A 17 -11.74 3.91 2.98
C GLY A 17 -11.49 2.47 3.36
N SER A 18 -11.00 1.68 2.41
CA SER A 18 -10.74 0.26 2.63
C SER A 18 -9.55 -0.25 1.84
N PHE A 19 -8.98 -1.34 2.34
CA PHE A 19 -7.95 -2.13 1.68
C PHE A 19 -8.22 -3.61 1.95
N ASP A 20 -8.42 -4.36 0.87
CA ASP A 20 -8.59 -5.81 0.91
C ASP A 20 -7.44 -6.50 0.17
N ALA A 21 -6.90 -7.58 0.73
CA ALA A 21 -5.84 -8.35 0.09
C ALA A 21 -5.93 -9.86 0.38
N SER A 22 -5.45 -10.62 -0.60
CA SER A 22 -5.37 -12.07 -0.59
C SER A 22 -3.95 -12.51 -0.94
N VAL A 23 -3.49 -13.59 -0.34
CA VAL A 23 -2.25 -14.29 -0.69
C VAL A 23 -2.61 -15.65 -1.26
N ASP A 24 -2.09 -15.96 -2.44
CA ASP A 24 -2.38 -17.22 -3.16
C ASP A 24 -3.91 -17.48 -3.27
N LYS A 25 -4.67 -16.40 -3.51
CA LYS A 25 -6.15 -16.34 -3.58
C LYS A 25 -6.89 -16.56 -2.26
N GLN A 26 -6.19 -16.70 -1.13
CA GLN A 26 -6.80 -16.75 0.19
C GLN A 26 -6.78 -15.35 0.84
N PRO A 27 -7.95 -14.80 1.24
CA PRO A 27 -7.99 -13.52 1.94
C PRO A 27 -7.17 -13.55 3.22
N PHE A 28 -6.35 -12.53 3.45
CA PHE A 28 -5.61 -12.35 4.70
C PHE A 28 -5.77 -10.94 5.30
N LEU A 29 -6.19 -9.97 4.49
CA LEU A 29 -6.44 -8.61 4.93
C LEU A 29 -7.81 -8.13 4.43
N LYS A 30 -8.60 -7.62 5.37
CA LYS A 30 -9.80 -6.84 5.13
C LYS A 30 -9.81 -5.71 6.16
N SER A 31 -9.65 -4.47 5.71
CA SER A 31 -9.30 -3.37 6.60
C SER A 31 -9.96 -2.06 6.18
N ASP A 32 -10.46 -1.31 7.16
CA ASP A 32 -10.78 0.12 7.08
C ASP A 32 -9.73 1.01 7.77
N THR A 33 -8.79 0.41 8.50
CA THR A 33 -7.58 1.04 9.04
C THR A 33 -6.56 1.23 7.92
N VAL A 34 -6.67 2.39 7.25
CA VAL A 34 -5.87 2.74 6.06
C VAL A 34 -5.07 4.03 6.24
N LEU A 35 -4.01 4.19 5.45
CA LEU A 35 -3.25 5.43 5.35
C LEU A 35 -3.01 5.77 3.88
N PHE A 36 -3.29 7.02 3.53
CA PHE A 36 -2.85 7.63 2.29
C PHE A 36 -2.19 8.97 2.62
N GLN A 37 -0.88 9.06 2.40
CA GLN A 37 -0.11 10.25 2.76
C GLN A 37 0.88 10.62 1.65
N GLN A 38 1.00 11.91 1.38
CA GLN A 38 2.06 12.42 0.51
C GLN A 38 3.32 12.73 1.33
N GLY A 39 4.43 12.12 0.95
CA GLY A 39 5.78 12.49 1.35
C GLY A 39 6.42 13.48 0.37
N VAL A 40 7.76 13.63 0.46
CA VAL A 40 8.50 14.55 -0.44
C VAL A 40 8.56 14.00 -1.87
N THR A 41 8.91 12.72 -2.01
CA THR A 41 9.11 12.06 -3.31
C THR A 41 8.04 11.04 -3.64
N ASP A 42 7.30 10.56 -2.62
CA ASP A 42 6.40 9.43 -2.75
C ASP A 42 5.05 9.68 -2.09
N PHE A 43 4.01 9.06 -2.63
CA PHE A 43 2.80 8.76 -1.89
C PHE A 43 2.94 7.42 -1.17
N PHE A 44 2.57 7.38 0.10
CA PHE A 44 2.51 6.17 0.93
C PHE A 44 1.06 5.67 0.99
N ILE A 45 0.86 4.39 0.71
CA ILE A 45 -0.43 3.70 0.78
C ILE A 45 -0.26 2.48 1.68
N ILE A 46 -1.09 2.38 2.72
CA ILE A 46 -1.03 1.29 3.69
C ILE A 46 -2.46 0.85 4.04
N GLY A 47 -2.69 -0.46 4.08
CA GLY A 47 -3.84 -1.10 4.72
C GLY A 47 -3.37 -2.03 5.81
N MET A 48 -4.04 -2.04 6.96
CA MET A 48 -3.59 -2.77 8.15
C MET A 48 -4.76 -3.32 8.95
N ALA A 49 -4.68 -4.56 9.43
CA ALA A 49 -5.66 -5.12 10.35
C ALA A 49 -5.54 -4.47 11.74
N ASP A 50 -6.64 -4.38 12.49
CA ASP A 50 -6.66 -3.71 13.81
C ASP A 50 -5.69 -4.33 14.84
N ASN A 51 -5.35 -5.61 14.69
CA ASN A 51 -4.39 -6.32 15.52
C ASN A 51 -2.92 -6.13 15.07
N ASN A 52 -2.69 -5.38 13.99
CA ASN A 52 -1.39 -5.15 13.34
C ASN A 52 -0.69 -6.43 12.82
N GLU A 53 -1.37 -7.57 12.78
CA GLU A 53 -0.77 -8.85 12.34
C GLU A 53 -0.80 -9.00 10.81
N ASN A 54 -1.70 -8.30 10.13
CA ASN A 54 -1.79 -8.30 8.67
C ASN A 54 -1.68 -6.87 8.14
N LEU A 55 -0.80 -6.67 7.16
CA LEU A 55 -0.52 -5.35 6.59
C LEU A 55 -0.09 -5.46 5.14
N VAL A 56 -0.49 -4.49 4.32
CA VAL A 56 0.10 -4.23 3.01
C VAL A 56 0.54 -2.77 2.99
N GLY A 57 1.82 -2.52 2.68
CA GLY A 57 2.37 -1.17 2.62
C GLY A 57 3.29 -1.00 1.43
N PHE A 58 3.09 0.08 0.68
CA PHE A 58 3.90 0.40 -0.49
C PHE A 58 3.92 1.90 -0.76
N SER A 59 4.76 2.29 -1.71
CA SER A 59 4.86 3.66 -2.18
C SER A 59 4.82 3.79 -3.69
N VAL A 60 4.32 4.93 -4.18
CA VAL A 60 4.36 5.31 -5.60
C VAL A 60 4.90 6.73 -5.73
N PRO A 61 5.60 7.07 -6.83
CA PRO A 61 6.26 8.37 -6.94
C PRO A 61 5.26 9.53 -7.08
N VAL A 62 5.55 10.68 -6.48
CA VAL A 62 4.71 11.90 -6.63
C VAL A 62 4.74 12.47 -8.04
N SER A 63 5.78 12.12 -8.82
CA SER A 63 5.99 12.57 -10.19
C SER A 63 5.05 11.92 -11.21
N LEU A 64 4.19 10.97 -10.82
CA LEU A 64 3.12 10.48 -11.68
C LEU A 64 2.25 11.67 -12.10
N GLU A 65 2.08 11.91 -13.39
CA GLU A 65 1.33 13.06 -13.92
C GLU A 65 -0.14 12.71 -14.21
N GLY A 66 -1.07 13.65 -13.99
CA GLY A 66 -2.49 13.40 -14.16
C GLY A 66 -3.08 12.42 -13.13
N SER A 67 -4.28 11.91 -13.41
CA SER A 67 -5.06 11.09 -12.46
C SER A 67 -4.79 9.59 -12.56
N GLY A 68 -4.27 9.08 -13.67
CA GLY A 68 -4.12 7.64 -13.93
C GLY A 68 -5.27 7.06 -14.77
N PRO A 69 -5.43 5.73 -14.83
CA PRO A 69 -4.69 4.74 -14.05
C PRO A 69 -3.20 4.69 -14.41
N HIS A 70 -2.35 4.67 -13.38
CA HIS A 70 -0.90 4.52 -13.50
C HIS A 70 -0.50 3.12 -13.09
N VAL A 71 0.27 2.42 -13.92
CA VAL A 71 0.87 1.14 -13.55
C VAL A 71 2.31 1.40 -13.10
N VAL A 72 2.56 1.22 -11.82
CA VAL A 72 3.87 1.38 -11.20
C VAL A 72 4.42 -0.02 -10.96
N LYS A 73 5.47 -0.40 -11.69
CA LYS A 73 6.23 -1.62 -11.39
C LYS A 73 6.95 -1.46 -10.05
N TYR A 74 7.35 -2.57 -9.44
CA TYR A 74 8.13 -2.59 -8.21
C TYR A 74 9.14 -1.43 -8.16
N TYR A 75 8.97 -0.58 -7.15
CA TYR A 75 9.61 0.72 -7.04
C TYR A 75 10.27 0.83 -5.68
N THR A 76 11.59 1.03 -5.68
CA THR A 76 12.39 1.23 -4.48
C THR A 76 12.36 2.70 -4.09
N GLY A 77 11.22 3.13 -3.53
CA GLY A 77 11.02 4.49 -3.02
C GLY A 77 11.52 4.69 -1.59
N THR A 78 11.01 5.73 -0.95
CA THR A 78 11.29 6.02 0.47
C THR A 78 10.72 4.95 1.40
N LEU A 79 9.59 4.35 1.02
CA LEU A 79 9.02 3.20 1.73
C LEU A 79 9.22 1.94 0.88
N GLU A 80 9.91 0.96 1.44
CA GLU A 80 10.03 -0.37 0.86
C GLU A 80 8.66 -1.05 0.82
N TRP A 81 8.37 -1.72 -0.30
CA TRP A 81 7.12 -2.46 -0.45
C TRP A 81 7.19 -3.72 0.40
N GLN A 82 6.23 -3.88 1.29
CA GLN A 82 6.19 -5.00 2.23
C GLN A 82 4.76 -5.47 2.49
N VAL A 83 4.66 -6.75 2.85
CA VAL A 83 3.43 -7.40 3.30
C VAL A 83 3.72 -8.09 4.62
N THR A 84 2.88 -7.85 5.63
CA THR A 84 2.88 -8.61 6.88
C THR A 84 1.73 -9.62 6.84
N ILE A 85 2.02 -10.89 7.10
CA ILE A 85 1.03 -11.97 7.17
C ILE A 85 1.23 -12.68 8.50
N GLU A 86 0.20 -12.67 9.36
CA GLU A 86 0.24 -13.31 10.68
C GLU A 86 1.46 -12.87 11.52
N GLY A 87 1.79 -11.58 11.47
CA GLY A 87 2.92 -10.97 12.18
C GLY A 87 4.29 -11.15 11.53
N VAL A 88 4.39 -11.91 10.43
CA VAL A 88 5.65 -12.12 9.69
C VAL A 88 5.77 -11.12 8.55
N VAL A 89 6.85 -10.34 8.55
CA VAL A 89 7.14 -9.34 7.52
C VAL A 89 7.81 -10.00 6.31
N HIS A 90 7.27 -9.74 5.12
CA HIS A 90 7.80 -10.16 3.83
C HIS A 90 8.07 -8.93 2.96
N ALA A 91 9.33 -8.74 2.54
CA ALA A 91 9.66 -7.77 1.50
C ALA A 91 9.08 -8.24 0.16
N VAL A 92 8.57 -7.32 -0.66
CA VAL A 92 8.11 -7.62 -2.02
C VAL A 92 9.34 -7.76 -2.94
N GLU A 93 9.42 -8.85 -3.70
CA GLU A 93 10.54 -9.10 -4.64
C GLU A 93 10.29 -8.48 -6.02
N ALA A 94 9.04 -8.53 -6.47
CA ALA A 94 8.61 -8.00 -7.75
C ALA A 94 7.10 -7.74 -7.75
N GLY A 95 6.60 -7.10 -8.79
CA GLY A 95 5.17 -6.88 -8.97
C GLY A 95 4.85 -5.51 -9.50
N SER A 96 3.59 -5.11 -9.31
CA SER A 96 3.10 -3.80 -9.69
C SER A 96 1.93 -3.35 -8.82
N VAL A 97 1.69 -2.04 -8.84
CA VAL A 97 0.44 -1.45 -8.39
C VAL A 97 -0.19 -0.66 -9.53
N THR A 98 -1.51 -0.69 -9.60
CA THR A 98 -2.29 0.24 -10.43
C THR A 98 -2.90 1.28 -9.51
N VAL A 99 -2.68 2.57 -9.78
CA VAL A 99 -3.22 3.66 -8.95
C VAL A 99 -3.97 4.68 -9.80
N THR A 100 -5.12 5.12 -9.31
CA THR A 100 -5.89 6.24 -9.86
C THR A 100 -6.11 7.27 -8.76
N PHE A 101 -5.54 8.46 -8.94
CA PHE A 101 -5.74 9.58 -8.03
C PHE A 101 -7.04 10.32 -8.35
N LYS A 102 -7.76 10.73 -7.31
CA LYS A 102 -9.03 11.47 -7.39
C LYS A 102 -8.96 12.71 -6.48
N ASN A 103 -9.91 13.63 -6.68
CA ASN A 103 -10.12 14.79 -5.80
C ASN A 103 -8.83 15.59 -5.54
N ASP A 104 -8.16 16.03 -6.60
CA ASP A 104 -6.85 16.72 -6.52
C ASP A 104 -5.81 15.94 -5.70
N ARG A 105 -5.78 14.61 -5.91
CA ARG A 105 -4.92 13.66 -5.21
C ARG A 105 -5.14 13.61 -3.70
N ASN A 106 -6.37 13.89 -3.25
CA ASN A 106 -6.79 13.67 -1.87
C ASN A 106 -7.46 12.31 -1.66
N SER A 107 -7.68 11.55 -2.73
CA SER A 107 -7.98 10.13 -2.65
C SER A 107 -7.26 9.34 -3.74
N VAL A 108 -7.14 8.03 -3.51
CA VAL A 108 -6.50 7.08 -4.40
C VAL A 108 -7.26 5.76 -4.36
N GLU A 109 -7.52 5.19 -5.53
CA GLU A 109 -8.01 3.83 -5.66
C GLU A 109 -7.04 3.01 -6.50
N GLY A 110 -7.13 1.69 -6.40
CA GLY A 110 -6.25 0.85 -7.17
C GLY A 110 -6.25 -0.62 -6.81
N ALA A 111 -5.25 -1.29 -7.35
CA ALA A 111 -5.00 -2.71 -7.11
C ALA A 111 -3.50 -2.98 -6.98
N VAL A 112 -3.16 -4.02 -6.22
CA VAL A 112 -1.80 -4.53 -6.08
C VAL A 112 -1.69 -5.93 -6.67
N ASP A 113 -0.55 -6.22 -7.28
CA ASP A 113 -0.13 -7.56 -7.71
C ASP A 113 1.35 -7.72 -7.36
N PHE A 114 1.63 -8.36 -6.22
CA PHE A 114 2.95 -8.53 -5.65
C PHE A 114 3.40 -9.98 -5.69
N LEU A 115 4.69 -10.15 -5.90
CA LEU A 115 5.40 -11.41 -5.76
C LEU A 115 6.26 -11.34 -4.49
N LEU A 116 6.01 -12.26 -3.56
CA LEU A 116 6.78 -12.44 -2.34
C LEU A 116 7.83 -13.55 -2.53
N PRO A 117 8.82 -13.64 -1.62
CA PRO A 117 9.78 -14.74 -1.60
C PRO A 117 9.09 -16.10 -1.58
N GLY A 118 9.68 -17.05 -2.32
CA GLY A 118 9.10 -18.38 -2.50
C GLY A 118 7.96 -18.44 -3.53
N GLY A 119 7.71 -17.36 -4.27
CA GLY A 119 6.78 -17.33 -5.40
C GLY A 119 5.31 -17.13 -5.02
N ARG A 120 5.04 -16.79 -3.75
CA ARG A 120 3.69 -16.48 -3.27
C ARG A 120 3.19 -15.18 -3.88
N LYS A 121 1.92 -15.15 -4.27
CA LYS A 121 1.33 -13.98 -4.94
C LYS A 121 0.35 -13.27 -4.03
N VAL A 122 0.53 -11.97 -3.86
CA VAL A 122 -0.41 -11.10 -3.15
C VAL A 122 -1.18 -10.26 -4.15
N SER A 123 -2.51 -10.33 -4.10
CA SER A 123 -3.40 -9.49 -4.88
C SER A 123 -4.30 -8.70 -3.95
N GLY A 124 -4.60 -7.45 -4.25
CA GLY A 124 -5.49 -6.65 -3.41
C GLY A 124 -6.06 -5.44 -4.12
N THR A 125 -7.05 -4.81 -3.51
CA THR A 125 -7.73 -3.62 -4.01
C THR A 125 -7.94 -2.63 -2.87
N PHE A 126 -7.93 -1.35 -3.21
CA PHE A 126 -8.12 -0.29 -2.23
C PHE A 126 -8.83 0.91 -2.83
N ASP A 127 -9.54 1.66 -1.98
CA ASP A 127 -10.09 2.98 -2.24
C ASP A 127 -9.97 3.78 -0.95
N ILE A 128 -9.14 4.81 -0.94
CA ILE A 128 -8.68 5.51 0.26
C ILE A 128 -8.67 7.02 0.02
N ALA A 129 -9.23 7.78 0.95
CA ALA A 129 -9.11 9.22 1.06
C ALA A 129 -8.20 9.64 2.22
N LYS A 130 -7.53 10.79 2.09
CA LYS A 130 -6.72 11.40 3.17
C LYS A 130 -7.59 11.74 4.39
N GLY A 131 -6.96 11.71 5.58
CA GLY A 131 -7.55 12.11 6.88
C GLY A 131 -7.27 13.54 7.32
#